data_AF-A0A1H7U8R4-F1
#
_entry.id   AF-A0A1H7U8R4-F1
#
_cell.length_a   1.000
_cell.length_b   1.000
_cell.length_c   1.000
_cell.angle_alpha   90.00
_cell.angle_beta   90.00
_cell.angle_gamma   90.00
#
_symmetry.space_group_name_H-M   'P 1'
#
loop_
_entity.id
_entity.type
_entity.pdbx_description
1 polymer ?
#
loop_
_entity_poly.entity_id
_entity_poly.type
_entity_poly.pdbx_seq_one_letter_code
_entity_poly.pdbx_strand_id
1 'polypeptide(L)'
;MLLPDFSSQREKEKYFRSLNDEQKIDALNEMVDISEHIVFLGGAGVSTESGIPDFRSKNGLYHKKDNRFSMYKPEYLLSYDCLNKKPAVFFDYFRKNLDCRSIEPNDAHRKLFQMEQRADLVFHDSIGKIMNQIEI
;
A
#
# COMPACT_ATOMS: atom_id res chain seq x y z
N MET A 1 4.57 11.42 24.93
CA MET A 1 3.45 11.42 25.91
C MET A 1 3.39 10.01 26.49
N LEU A 2 2.55 9.72 27.48
CA LEU A 2 2.16 8.33 27.75
C LEU A 2 0.67 8.21 27.40
N LEU A 3 0.29 7.29 26.53
CA LEU A 3 -1.09 7.03 26.13
C LEU A 3 -1.90 6.69 27.38
N PRO A 4 -3.08 7.29 27.57
CA PRO A 4 -3.94 6.94 28.67
C PRO A 4 -4.40 5.49 28.57
N ASP A 5 -4.61 4.84 29.71
CA ASP A 5 -5.42 3.63 29.76
C ASP A 5 -6.88 4.00 29.44
N PHE A 6 -7.43 3.38 28.40
CA PHE A 6 -8.81 3.61 27.98
C PHE A 6 -9.73 2.56 28.58
N SER A 7 -10.79 3.00 29.25
CA SER A 7 -11.81 2.09 29.82
C SER A 7 -12.78 1.53 28.77
N SER A 8 -12.84 2.15 27.58
CA SER A 8 -13.70 1.71 26.48
C SER A 8 -13.24 2.21 25.10
N GLN A 9 -13.70 1.55 24.04
CA GLN A 9 -13.45 1.99 22.66
C GLN A 9 -13.98 3.40 22.38
N ARG A 10 -15.13 3.75 22.97
CA ARG A 10 -15.74 5.08 22.82
C ARG A 10 -14.89 6.18 23.44
N GLU A 11 -14.28 5.91 24.59
CA GLU A 11 -13.35 6.84 25.24
C GLU A 11 -12.09 7.04 24.39
N LYS A 12 -11.51 5.94 23.90
CA LYS A 12 -10.36 5.95 22.99
C LYS A 12 -10.64 6.82 21.75
N GLU A 13 -11.77 6.61 21.09
CA GLU A 13 -12.17 7.43 19.94
C GLU A 13 -12.34 8.91 20.26
N LYS A 14 -12.95 9.23 21.42
CA LYS A 14 -13.12 10.62 21.86
C LYS A 14 -11.78 11.30 22.11
N TYR A 15 -10.83 10.58 22.72
CA TYR A 15 -9.47 11.07 22.94
C TYR A 15 -8.79 11.42 21.61
N PHE A 16 -8.69 10.48 20.67
CA PHE A 16 -8.01 10.72 19.38
C PHE A 16 -8.66 11.81 18.53
N ARG A 17 -9.98 11.99 18.61
CA ARG A 17 -10.69 13.10 17.94
C ARG A 17 -10.41 14.46 18.56
N SER A 18 -10.00 14.50 19.82
CA SER A 18 -9.69 15.75 20.52
C SER A 18 -8.27 16.26 20.26
N LEU A 19 -7.39 15.40 19.73
CA LEU A 19 -6.00 15.73 19.44
C LEU A 19 -5.88 16.61 18.18
N ASN A 20 -4.90 17.52 18.21
CA ASN A 20 -4.42 18.18 17.01
C ASN A 20 -3.50 17.25 16.19
N ASP A 21 -3.02 17.71 15.04
CA ASP A 21 -2.26 16.84 14.11
C ASP A 21 -0.88 16.44 14.65
N GLU A 22 -0.18 17.33 15.34
CA GLU A 22 1.12 17.03 15.98
C GLU A 22 0.95 15.99 17.10
N GLN A 23 -0.08 16.16 17.94
CA GLN A 23 -0.42 15.22 19.00
C GLN A 23 -0.83 13.84 18.46
N LYS A 24 -1.50 13.78 17.30
CA LYS A 24 -1.82 12.50 16.64
C LYS A 24 -0.57 11.78 16.17
N ILE A 25 0.42 12.51 15.65
CA ILE A 25 1.71 11.94 15.23
C ILE A 25 2.44 11.38 16.44
N ASP A 26 2.53 12.14 17.53
CA ASP A 26 3.15 11.68 18.79
C ASP A 26 2.45 10.44 19.34
N ALA A 27 1.12 10.44 19.37
CA ALA A 27 0.35 9.29 19.82
C ALA A 27 0.54 8.06 18.92
N LEU A 28 0.67 8.25 17.61
CA LEU A 28 0.97 7.16 16.67
C LEU A 28 2.36 6.56 16.91
N ASN A 29 3.39 7.41 17.07
CA ASN A 29 4.75 6.95 17.36
C ASN A 29 4.77 6.14 18.65
N GLU A 30 4.08 6.62 19.68
CA GLU A 30 3.98 5.90 20.94
C GLU A 30 3.24 4.56 20.79
N MET A 31 2.12 4.53 20.06
CA MET A 31 1.41 3.28 19.75
C MET A 31 2.32 2.27 19.06
N VAL A 32 3.19 2.73 18.14
CA VAL A 32 4.17 1.88 17.46
C VAL A 32 5.22 1.37 18.44
N ASP A 33 5.78 2.24 19.28
CA ASP A 33 6.86 1.88 20.21
C ASP A 33 6.44 0.89 21.30
N ILE A 34 5.19 0.96 21.78
CA ILE A 34 4.69 0.04 22.83
C ILE A 34 4.11 -1.27 22.27
N SER A 35 3.94 -1.39 20.95
CA SER A 35 3.31 -2.57 20.34
C SER A 35 4.32 -3.69 20.16
N GLU A 36 4.03 -4.87 20.71
CA GLU A 36 4.85 -6.08 20.49
C GLU A 36 4.62 -6.71 19.10
N HIS A 37 3.43 -6.51 18.54
CA HIS A 37 3.03 -7.07 17.25
C HIS A 37 2.23 -6.06 16.43
N ILE A 38 2.80 -5.61 15.33
CA ILE A 38 2.16 -4.68 14.40
C ILE A 38 1.76 -5.46 13.15
N VAL A 39 0.57 -5.17 12.61
CA VAL A 39 0.13 -5.65 11.30
C VAL A 39 -0.05 -4.47 10.38
N PHE A 40 0.66 -4.47 9.26
CA PHE A 40 0.49 -3.47 8.22
C PHE A 40 -0.46 -3.99 7.13
N LEU A 41 -1.58 -3.28 6.95
CA LEU A 41 -2.56 -3.54 5.90
C LEU A 41 -2.38 -2.51 4.78
N GLY A 42 -1.48 -2.82 3.85
CA GLY A 42 -1.17 -1.99 2.70
C GLY A 42 -2.01 -2.30 1.47
N GLY A 43 -1.99 -1.38 0.52
CA GLY A 43 -2.49 -1.61 -0.83
C GLY A 43 -1.70 -0.77 -1.83
N ALA A 44 -2.12 -0.77 -3.10
CA ALA A 44 -1.41 -0.08 -4.18
C ALA A 44 -1.11 1.41 -3.91
N GLY A 45 -1.94 2.07 -3.10
CA GLY A 45 -1.73 3.46 -2.66
C GLY A 45 -0.37 3.73 -2.05
N VAL A 46 0.19 2.77 -1.29
CA VAL A 46 1.52 2.88 -0.66
C VAL A 46 2.62 3.05 -1.70
N SER A 47 2.42 2.53 -2.91
CA SER A 47 3.41 2.60 -4.00
C SER A 47 3.21 3.78 -4.96
N THR A 48 2.20 4.63 -4.72
CA THR A 48 1.90 5.76 -5.63
C THR A 48 3.00 6.81 -5.65
N GLU A 49 3.65 7.05 -4.52
CA GLU A 49 4.80 7.96 -4.42
C GLU A 49 6.04 7.41 -5.13
N SER A 50 6.16 6.10 -5.30
CA SER A 50 7.18 5.46 -6.16
C SER A 50 6.84 5.57 -7.66
N GLY A 51 5.73 6.19 -8.03
CA GLY A 51 5.28 6.32 -9.41
C GLY A 51 4.46 5.14 -9.93
N ILE A 52 4.13 4.15 -9.09
CA ILE A 52 3.24 3.05 -9.46
C ILE A 52 1.80 3.52 -9.31
N PRO A 53 1.01 3.58 -10.39
CA PRO A 53 -0.39 3.98 -10.30
C PRO A 53 -1.19 2.96 -9.48
N ASP A 54 -2.08 3.45 -8.62
CA ASP A 54 -3.11 2.60 -8.04
C ASP A 54 -4.17 2.22 -9.10
N PHE A 55 -5.12 1.37 -8.70
CA PHE A 55 -6.17 0.91 -9.60
C PHE A 55 -7.34 1.89 -9.71
N ARG A 56 -7.83 2.40 -8.57
CA ARG A 56 -9.19 2.95 -8.44
C ARG A 56 -9.26 4.45 -8.15
N SER A 57 -8.16 5.13 -7.88
CA SER A 57 -8.20 6.57 -7.67
C SER A 57 -8.50 7.30 -8.97
N LYS A 58 -8.77 8.61 -8.88
CA LYS A 58 -9.09 9.47 -10.04
C LYS A 58 -8.07 9.35 -11.19
N ASN A 59 -6.79 9.17 -10.86
CA ASN A 59 -5.68 9.01 -11.82
C ASN A 59 -5.21 7.55 -11.94
N GLY A 60 -5.93 6.61 -11.34
CA GLY A 60 -5.62 5.19 -11.30
C GLY A 60 -5.85 4.49 -12.64
N LEU A 61 -5.35 3.26 -12.74
CA LEU A 61 -5.34 2.46 -13.96
C LEU A 61 -6.73 2.26 -14.59
N TYR A 62 -7.80 2.27 -13.79
CA TYR A 62 -9.16 2.05 -14.28
C TYR A 62 -9.73 3.27 -15.02
N HIS A 63 -9.19 4.46 -14.74
CA HIS A 63 -9.60 5.71 -15.36
C HIS A 63 -8.71 6.12 -16.55
N LYS A 64 -7.55 5.48 -16.72
CA LYS A 64 -6.67 5.72 -17.85
C LYS A 64 -7.31 5.19 -19.15
N LYS A 65 -7.72 6.11 -20.01
CA LYS A 65 -8.22 5.78 -21.35
C LYS A 65 -7.05 5.55 -22.30
N ASP A 66 -6.57 4.32 -22.37
CA ASP A 66 -5.71 3.90 -23.48
C ASP A 66 -6.59 3.37 -24.60
N ASN A 67 -6.48 3.94 -25.80
CA ASN A 67 -7.21 3.51 -26.98
C ASN A 67 -6.98 2.02 -27.30
N ARG A 68 -5.84 1.44 -26.90
CA ARG A 68 -5.54 0.01 -27.08
C ARG A 68 -6.32 -0.91 -26.16
N PHE A 69 -6.72 -0.44 -24.98
CA PHE A 69 -7.38 -1.25 -23.95
C PHE A 69 -8.83 -0.82 -23.68
N SER A 70 -9.30 0.26 -24.31
CA SER A 70 -10.63 0.85 -24.11
C SER A 70 -11.80 -0.10 -24.35
N MET A 71 -11.60 -1.14 -25.17
CA MET A 71 -12.61 -2.18 -25.42
C MET A 71 -12.74 -3.20 -24.29
N TYR A 72 -11.84 -3.19 -23.31
CA TYR A 72 -11.82 -4.14 -22.20
C TYR A 72 -12.19 -3.46 -20.89
N LYS A 73 -12.89 -4.19 -20.02
CA LYS A 73 -13.07 -3.78 -18.63
C LYS A 73 -11.72 -3.90 -17.89
N PRO A 74 -11.34 -2.94 -17.02
CA PRO A 74 -10.10 -3.02 -16.28
C PRO A 74 -9.91 -4.31 -15.48
N GLU A 75 -10.97 -4.84 -14.88
CA GLU A 75 -10.96 -6.11 -14.14
C GLU A 75 -10.66 -7.32 -15.04
N TYR A 76 -11.03 -7.24 -16.32
CA TYR A 76 -10.73 -8.30 -17.27
C TYR A 76 -9.24 -8.33 -17.62
N LEU A 77 -8.60 -7.17 -17.79
CA LEU A 77 -7.22 -7.06 -18.28
C LEU A 77 -6.20 -7.78 -17.40
N LEU A 78 -6.46 -7.90 -16.09
CA LEU A 78 -5.62 -8.61 -15.11
C LEU A 78 -6.28 -9.89 -14.57
N SER A 79 -7.27 -10.43 -15.29
CA SER A 79 -7.96 -11.66 -14.90
C SER A 79 -7.28 -12.93 -15.45
N TYR A 80 -7.54 -14.06 -14.79
CA TYR A 80 -7.21 -15.39 -15.29
C TYR A 80 -7.76 -15.63 -16.71
N ASP A 81 -8.98 -15.16 -17.00
CA ASP A 81 -9.59 -15.32 -18.31
C ASP A 81 -8.82 -14.59 -19.42
N CYS A 82 -8.35 -13.37 -19.16
CA CYS A 82 -7.55 -12.61 -20.12
C CYS A 82 -6.19 -13.26 -20.33
N LEU A 83 -5.54 -13.71 -19.24
CA LEU A 83 -4.26 -14.42 -19.33
C LEU A 83 -4.36 -15.65 -20.25
N ASN A 84 -5.42 -16.45 -20.12
CA ASN A 84 -5.57 -17.68 -20.91
C ASN A 84 -6.09 -17.43 -22.33
N LYS A 85 -7.10 -16.58 -22.50
CA LYS A 85 -7.77 -16.37 -23.80
C LYS A 85 -7.06 -15.34 -24.66
N LYS A 86 -6.38 -14.36 -24.06
CA LYS A 86 -5.73 -13.23 -24.73
C LYS A 86 -4.38 -12.87 -24.07
N PRO A 87 -3.43 -13.82 -23.96
CA PRO A 87 -2.17 -13.61 -23.25
C PRO A 87 -1.38 -12.39 -23.73
N ALA A 88 -1.38 -12.11 -25.05
CA ALA A 88 -0.71 -10.94 -25.60
C ALA A 88 -1.27 -9.62 -25.02
N VAL A 89 -2.60 -9.50 -24.90
CA VAL A 89 -3.26 -8.32 -24.32
C VAL A 89 -2.93 -8.19 -22.83
N PHE A 90 -2.98 -9.31 -22.10
CA PHE A 90 -2.62 -9.36 -20.68
C PHE A 90 -1.19 -8.87 -20.46
N PHE A 91 -0.21 -9.44 -21.16
CA PHE A 91 1.21 -9.11 -20.96
C PHE A 91 1.55 -7.71 -21.42
N ASP A 92 0.94 -7.20 -22.50
CA ASP A 92 1.11 -5.81 -22.92
C ASP A 92 0.58 -4.83 -21.87
N TYR A 93 -0.61 -5.09 -21.34
CA TYR A 93 -1.20 -4.26 -20.28
C TYR A 93 -0.34 -4.30 -19.02
N PHE A 94 0.10 -5.49 -18.60
CA PHE A 94 0.96 -5.70 -17.44
C PHE A 94 2.28 -4.94 -17.57
N ARG A 95 3.04 -5.16 -18.66
CA ARG A 95 4.35 -4.50 -18.86
C ARG A 95 4.24 -2.97 -18.92
N LYS A 96 3.15 -2.47 -19.51
CA LYS A 96 2.95 -1.02 -19.64
C LYS A 96 2.63 -0.34 -18.30
N ASN A 97 1.89 -1.02 -17.42
CA ASN A 97 1.26 -0.35 -16.27
C ASN A 97 1.77 -0.82 -14.91
N LEU A 98 2.37 -2.02 -14.83
CA LEU A 98 2.72 -2.71 -13.59
C LEU A 98 4.18 -3.20 -13.56
N ASP A 99 4.99 -2.91 -14.59
CA ASP A 99 6.40 -3.26 -14.58
C ASP A 99 7.16 -2.36 -13.60
N CYS A 100 7.56 -2.95 -12.46
CA CYS A 100 8.21 -2.25 -11.36
C CYS A 100 9.71 -2.53 -11.25
N ARG A 101 10.32 -3.24 -12.22
CA ARG A 101 11.72 -3.68 -12.14
C ARG A 101 12.74 -2.55 -12.07
N SER A 102 12.38 -1.35 -12.52
CA SER A 102 13.23 -0.15 -12.50
C SER A 102 12.71 0.91 -11.52
N ILE A 103 11.84 0.54 -10.59
CA ILE A 103 11.21 1.49 -9.65
C ILE A 103 11.80 1.28 -8.27
N GLU A 104 12.30 2.37 -7.69
CA GLU A 104 12.85 2.39 -6.34
C GLU A 104 11.75 2.43 -5.27
N PRO A 105 11.96 1.79 -4.11
CA PRO A 105 11.06 1.94 -2.97
C PRO A 105 11.01 3.40 -2.52
N ASN A 106 9.87 3.83 -1.98
CA ASN A 106 9.70 5.13 -1.33
C ASN A 106 9.97 5.02 0.18
N ASP A 107 9.77 6.12 0.89
CA ASP A 107 10.06 6.20 2.32
C ASP A 107 9.14 5.29 3.15
N ALA A 108 7.89 5.09 2.72
CA ALA A 108 6.98 4.14 3.36
C ALA A 108 7.51 2.71 3.26
N HIS A 109 7.91 2.26 2.06
CA HIS A 109 8.51 0.94 1.86
C HIS A 109 9.79 0.76 2.68
N ARG A 110 10.70 1.74 2.68
CA ARG A 110 11.92 1.71 3.49
C ARG A 110 11.63 1.60 4.98
N LYS A 111 10.66 2.36 5.49
CA LYS A 111 10.28 2.32 6.91
C LYS A 111 9.66 0.98 7.28
N LEU A 112 8.79 0.45 6.43
CA LEU A 112 8.14 -0.85 6.66
C LEU A 112 9.17 -1.98 6.67
N PHE A 113 10.15 -1.95 5.75
CA PHE A 113 11.27 -2.88 5.75
C PHE A 113 12.08 -2.81 7.05
N GLN A 114 12.41 -1.60 7.53
CA GLN A 114 13.11 -1.44 8.81
C GLN A 114 12.33 -2.00 10.01
N MET A 115 11.00 -1.86 10.00
CA MET A 115 10.12 -2.39 11.06
C MET A 115 10.00 -3.92 11.00
N GLU A 116 9.95 -4.50 9.79
CA GLU A 116 9.96 -5.95 9.58
C GLU A 116 11.27 -6.57 10.08
N GLN A 117 12.42 -5.94 9.79
CA GLN A 117 13.75 -6.42 10.23
C GLN A 117 13.91 -6.43 11.76
N ARG A 118 13.13 -5.62 12.48
CA ARG A 118 13.11 -5.61 13.95
C ARG A 118 12.19 -6.68 14.55
N ALA A 119 11.49 -7.45 13.70
CA ALA A 119 10.43 -8.40 14.06
C ALA A 119 9.19 -7.76 14.74
N ASP A 120 9.10 -6.42 14.73
CA ASP A 120 7.97 -5.66 15.28
C ASP A 120 6.72 -5.73 14.38
N LEU A 121 6.89 -6.12 13.11
CA LEU A 121 5.87 -6.03 12.06
C LEU A 121 5.67 -7.34 11.29
N VAL A 122 4.41 -7.75 11.12
CA VAL A 122 3.98 -8.78 10.16
C VAL A 122 3.39 -8.10 8.92
N PHE A 123 4.02 -8.33 7.76
CA PHE A 123 3.67 -7.65 6.50
C PHE A 123 2.68 -8.43 5.63
N HIS A 124 1.56 -7.79 5.27
CA HIS A 124 0.56 -8.34 4.33
C HIS A 124 0.27 -7.35 3.18
N ASP A 125 1.21 -7.22 2.23
CA ASP A 125 0.95 -6.63 0.90
C ASP A 125 1.75 -7.35 -0.19
N SER A 126 1.08 -7.65 -1.30
CA SER A 126 1.57 -8.39 -2.47
C SER A 126 2.59 -7.63 -3.32
N ILE A 127 2.55 -6.29 -3.38
CA ILE A 127 3.52 -5.50 -4.19
C ILE A 127 4.68 -4.99 -3.31
N GLY A 128 4.40 -4.59 -2.07
CA GLY A 128 5.43 -4.15 -1.13
C GLY A 128 6.51 -5.21 -0.88
N LYS A 129 6.15 -6.50 -0.84
CA LYS A 129 7.13 -7.60 -0.71
C LYS A 129 8.11 -7.69 -1.89
N ILE A 130 7.70 -7.32 -3.10
CA ILE A 130 8.57 -7.37 -4.29
C ILE A 130 9.56 -6.21 -4.24
N MET A 131 9.13 -5.02 -3.80
CA MET A 131 10.02 -3.86 -3.65
C MET A 131 10.96 -3.97 -2.44
N ASN A 132 10.51 -4.62 -1.36
CA ASN A 132 11.32 -4.86 -0.16
C ASN A 132 12.41 -5.92 -0.34
N GLN A 133 12.44 -6.63 -1.47
CA GLN A 133 13.41 -7.68 -1.78
C GLN A 133 14.49 -7.24 -2.78
N ILE A 134 14.46 -5.99 -3.26
CA ILE A 134 15.55 -5.44 -4.05
C ILE A 134 16.63 -5.01 -3.07
N GLU A 135 17.61 -5.90 -2.88
CA GLU A 135 18.79 -5.74 -2.03
C GLU A 135 19.45 -4.36 -2.25
N ILE A 136 19.71 -3.66 -1.14
CA ILE A 136 20.81 -2.70 -1.04
C ILE A 136 22.08 -3.51 -0.74
#